data_AF-A0A7E6FUD5-F1
#
_entry.id   AF-A0A7E6FUD5-F1
#
_cell.length_a   1.000
_cell.length_b   1.000
_cell.length_c   1.000
_cell.angle_alpha   90.00
_cell.angle_beta   90.00
_cell.angle_gamma   90.00
#
_symmetry.space_group_name_H-M   'P 1'
#
loop_
_entity.id
_entity.type
_entity.pdbx_description
1 polymer ?
#
loop_
_entity_poly.entity_id
_entity_poly.type
_entity_poly.pdbx_seq_one_letter_code
_entity_poly.pdbx_strand_id
1 'polypeptide(L)'
;MSFYRNSQWIKTYAISMGAGSKVYDSFLNIGLPSSWNVDECRGTFCPNFFRHPILDYWNYLPIEEVKLLIYKNKTDVVTIIFDGRNTTLRSWFSHEKLKNSPWNDLASATGVHLSIEGFRHVRRFYITLHGFCEGDRGWLTINEGPLHCQFEESDHYPSIRYSDTKSKVIWNNGYALADSMAIFIRLRQQN
;
A
#
# COMPACT_ATOMS: atom_id res chain seq x y z
N MET A 1 31.34 -19.91 -0.30
CA MET A 1 30.26 -19.21 0.44
C MET A 1 29.07 -19.12 -0.51
N SER A 2 27.97 -19.82 -0.18
CA SER A 2 26.81 -20.00 -1.06
C SER A 2 25.99 -18.71 -1.16
N PHE A 3 25.91 -18.12 -2.36
CA PHE A 3 25.10 -16.94 -2.70
C PHE A 3 23.69 -17.30 -3.21
N TYR A 4 23.06 -18.32 -2.65
CA TYR A 4 21.65 -18.64 -2.93
C TYR A 4 20.78 -18.36 -1.69
N ARG A 5 20.25 -17.13 -1.61
CA ARG A 5 19.05 -16.77 -0.83
C ARG A 5 18.06 -16.14 -1.80
N ASN A 6 17.30 -16.94 -2.54
CA ASN A 6 15.99 -17.47 -2.14
C ASN A 6 14.97 -16.39 -1.77
N SER A 7 14.73 -15.48 -2.71
CA SER A 7 13.51 -14.68 -2.73
C SER A 7 13.06 -14.65 -4.18
N GLN A 8 12.05 -15.45 -4.53
CA GLN A 8 11.33 -15.36 -5.82
C GLN A 8 10.61 -14.00 -6.01
N TRP A 9 10.79 -13.06 -5.10
CA TRP A 9 10.15 -11.75 -5.08
C TRP A 9 11.05 -10.67 -5.66
N ILE A 10 10.52 -9.96 -6.64
CA ILE A 10 11.11 -8.78 -7.27
C ILE A 10 10.49 -7.56 -6.59
N LYS A 11 11.30 -6.71 -5.96
CA LYS A 11 10.82 -5.41 -5.46
C LYS A 11 10.43 -4.54 -6.65
N THR A 12 9.24 -3.98 -6.64
CA THR A 12 8.74 -3.17 -7.77
C THR A 12 8.39 -1.75 -7.37
N TYR A 13 8.05 -1.52 -6.10
CA TYR A 13 7.74 -0.20 -5.59
C TYR A 13 8.15 -0.06 -4.13
N ALA A 14 8.60 1.11 -3.72
CA ALA A 14 8.67 1.51 -2.32
C ALA A 14 8.59 3.02 -2.17
N ILE A 15 8.09 3.45 -1.02
CA ILE A 15 7.94 4.86 -0.67
C ILE A 15 7.97 5.04 0.85
N SER A 16 8.62 6.10 1.32
CA SER A 16 8.54 6.55 2.72
C SER A 16 7.53 7.69 2.89
N MET A 17 7.02 7.80 4.11
CA MET A 17 6.04 8.81 4.50
C MET A 17 6.64 10.24 4.60
N GLY A 18 5.77 11.24 4.53
CA GLY A 18 6.02 12.61 4.98
C GLY A 18 6.73 13.58 4.03
N ALA A 19 7.25 13.14 2.90
CA ALA A 19 7.96 14.00 1.93
C ALA A 19 7.05 14.75 0.93
N GLY A 20 5.72 14.68 1.09
CA GLY A 20 4.74 15.23 0.16
C GLY A 20 4.55 14.40 -1.11
N SER A 21 5.05 13.16 -1.11
CA SER A 21 5.05 12.27 -2.26
C SER A 21 3.65 11.87 -2.73
N LYS A 22 3.43 11.91 -4.05
CA LYS A 22 2.20 11.44 -4.70
C LYS A 22 2.30 9.94 -4.97
N VAL A 23 1.92 9.15 -3.98
CA VAL A 23 1.85 7.68 -3.99
C VAL A 23 1.08 7.14 -5.19
N TYR A 24 -0.13 7.65 -5.47
CA TYR A 24 -0.96 7.14 -6.56
C TYR A 24 -0.34 7.40 -7.94
N ASP A 25 0.06 8.65 -8.17
CA ASP A 25 0.64 9.08 -9.45
C ASP A 25 1.97 8.37 -9.70
N SER A 26 2.85 8.32 -8.69
CA SER A 26 4.14 7.65 -8.82
C SER A 26 3.99 6.14 -9.02
N PHE A 27 3.07 5.46 -8.32
CA PHE A 27 2.86 4.03 -8.53
C PHE A 27 2.39 3.72 -9.96
N LEU A 28 1.43 4.50 -10.47
CA LEU A 28 0.80 4.30 -11.76
C LEU A 28 1.51 4.99 -12.94
N ASN A 29 2.64 5.65 -12.68
CA ASN A 29 3.41 6.39 -13.69
C ASN A 29 2.58 7.49 -14.37
N ILE A 30 1.84 8.26 -13.58
CA ILE A 30 0.98 9.35 -14.08
C ILE A 30 1.75 10.67 -13.95
N GLY A 31 1.93 11.38 -15.07
CA GLY A 31 2.68 12.64 -15.10
C GLY A 31 4.20 12.43 -15.10
N LEU A 32 4.94 13.52 -14.91
CA LEU A 32 6.41 13.49 -14.91
C LEU A 32 6.96 13.08 -13.54
N PRO A 33 8.07 12.33 -13.46
CA PRO A 33 8.68 11.94 -12.18
C PRO A 33 8.94 13.12 -11.23
N SER A 34 9.37 14.26 -11.76
CA SER A 34 9.60 15.50 -10.99
C SER A 34 8.35 16.06 -10.31
N SER A 35 7.15 15.67 -10.77
CA SER A 35 5.86 16.09 -10.20
C SER A 35 5.37 15.21 -9.05
N TRP A 36 6.07 14.11 -8.77
CA TRP A 36 5.67 13.15 -7.74
C TRP A 36 6.16 13.50 -6.35
N ASN A 37 7.06 14.49 -6.20
CA ASN A 37 7.69 14.87 -4.92
C ASN A 37 8.38 13.66 -4.23
N VAL A 38 9.20 12.93 -4.98
CA VAL A 38 9.85 11.69 -4.53
C VAL A 38 11.37 11.81 -4.37
N ASP A 39 11.94 12.96 -4.71
CA ASP A 39 13.40 13.16 -4.74
C ASP A 39 13.91 14.07 -3.61
N GLU A 40 13.07 14.94 -3.05
CA GLU A 40 13.48 15.99 -2.11
C GLU A 40 12.94 15.75 -0.69
N CYS A 41 13.80 15.91 0.31
CA CYS A 41 13.39 15.88 1.71
C CYS A 41 12.59 17.14 2.08
N ARG A 42 11.56 16.98 2.92
CA ARG A 42 10.81 18.08 3.55
C ARG A 42 11.01 18.04 5.06
N GLY A 43 11.84 18.96 5.58
CA GLY A 43 12.23 18.96 6.98
C GLY A 43 12.98 17.68 7.34
N THR A 44 12.46 16.90 8.29
CA THR A 44 13.04 15.61 8.71
C THR A 44 12.55 14.43 7.88
N PHE A 45 11.59 14.62 6.97
CA PHE A 45 11.04 13.55 6.14
C PHE A 45 11.73 13.51 4.79
N CYS A 46 12.50 12.45 4.54
CA CYS A 46 13.11 12.19 3.24
C CYS A 46 12.33 11.10 2.51
N PRO A 47 11.94 11.31 1.25
CA PRO A 47 11.32 10.26 0.45
C PRO A 47 12.35 9.16 0.20
N ASN A 48 11.99 7.92 0.51
CA ASN A 48 12.74 6.74 0.08
C ASN A 48 11.93 6.07 -1.03
N PHE A 49 12.08 6.61 -2.23
CA PHE A 49 11.31 6.20 -3.38
C PHE A 49 12.05 5.17 -4.21
N PHE A 50 11.29 4.18 -4.68
CA PHE A 50 11.74 3.24 -5.68
C PHE A 50 10.54 2.84 -6.53
N ARG A 51 10.71 2.88 -7.86
CA ARG A 51 9.73 2.32 -8.81
C ARG A 51 10.47 1.62 -9.92
N HIS A 52 10.23 0.32 -10.07
CA HIS A 52 10.84 -0.46 -11.13
C HIS A 52 9.99 -0.35 -12.42
N PRO A 53 10.58 -0.08 -13.59
CA PRO A 53 9.86 0.04 -14.88
C PRO A 53 9.03 -1.20 -15.27
N ILE A 54 9.33 -2.36 -14.68
CA ILE A 54 8.56 -3.60 -14.85
C ILE A 54 7.05 -3.42 -14.58
N LEU A 55 6.68 -2.47 -13.71
CA LEU A 55 5.27 -2.17 -13.44
C LEU A 55 4.52 -1.68 -14.68
N ASP A 56 5.21 -1.03 -15.62
CA ASP A 56 4.61 -0.53 -16.88
C ASP A 56 4.32 -1.67 -17.86
N TYR A 57 4.90 -2.84 -17.64
CA TYR A 57 4.69 -4.05 -18.44
C TYR A 57 3.76 -5.05 -17.78
N TRP A 58 3.05 -4.68 -16.71
CA TRP A 58 2.22 -5.57 -15.87
C TRP A 58 1.39 -6.59 -16.67
N ASN A 59 0.66 -6.13 -17.69
CA ASN A 59 -0.25 -6.96 -18.46
C ASN A 59 0.44 -8.05 -19.30
N TYR A 60 1.77 -7.97 -19.47
CA TYR A 60 2.58 -8.92 -20.22
C TYR A 60 3.37 -9.87 -19.31
N LEU A 61 3.31 -9.67 -17.99
CA LEU A 61 4.10 -10.44 -17.04
C LEU A 61 3.31 -11.64 -16.53
N PRO A 62 3.94 -12.81 -16.37
CA PRO A 62 3.31 -13.98 -15.77
C PRO A 62 3.30 -13.85 -14.23
N ILE A 63 2.71 -12.78 -13.71
CA ILE A 63 2.66 -12.51 -12.26
C ILE A 63 1.80 -13.59 -11.58
N GLU A 64 2.38 -14.23 -10.58
CA GLU A 64 1.73 -15.25 -9.78
C GLU A 64 1.16 -14.66 -8.48
N GLU A 65 1.96 -13.84 -7.80
CA GLU A 65 1.57 -13.21 -6.54
C GLU A 65 2.10 -11.78 -6.46
N VAL A 66 1.37 -10.94 -5.72
CA VAL A 66 1.79 -9.59 -5.35
C VAL A 66 1.83 -9.50 -3.84
N LYS A 67 2.90 -8.93 -3.29
CA LYS A 67 3.08 -8.76 -1.85
C LYS A 67 3.19 -7.29 -1.53
N LEU A 68 2.37 -6.83 -0.59
CA LEU A 68 2.44 -5.49 0.00
C LEU A 68 2.97 -5.61 1.43
N LEU A 69 4.01 -4.85 1.73
CA LEU A 69 4.65 -4.74 3.04
C LEU A 69 4.52 -3.32 3.57
N ILE A 70 4.15 -3.19 4.84
CA ILE A 70 4.23 -1.94 5.60
C ILE A 70 5.29 -2.10 6.69
N TYR A 71 6.17 -1.12 6.82
CA TYR A 71 7.26 -1.14 7.78
C TYR A 71 7.10 -0.11 8.88
N LYS A 72 7.41 -0.51 10.11
CA LYS A 72 7.62 0.36 11.26
C LYS A 72 8.94 0.02 11.92
N ASN A 73 9.80 1.02 12.16
CA ASN A 73 11.11 0.84 12.79
C ASN A 73 11.95 -0.27 12.12
N LYS A 74 11.92 -0.33 10.78
CA LYS A 74 12.62 -1.33 9.94
C LYS A 74 12.09 -2.77 10.06
N THR A 75 10.97 -2.99 10.75
CA THR A 75 10.28 -4.28 10.86
C THR A 75 9.01 -4.27 10.01
N ASP A 76 8.72 -5.37 9.31
CA ASP A 76 7.44 -5.55 8.62
C ASP A 76 6.32 -5.77 9.64
N VAL A 77 5.40 -4.81 9.72
CA VAL A 77 4.25 -4.85 10.65
C VAL A 77 2.97 -5.31 9.97
N VAL A 78 2.89 -5.17 8.65
CA VAL A 78 1.79 -5.69 7.83
C VAL A 78 2.38 -6.37 6.60
N THR A 79 1.95 -7.61 6.36
CA THR A 79 2.29 -8.39 5.18
C THR A 79 1.02 -8.93 4.55
N ILE A 80 0.68 -8.43 3.35
CA ILE A 80 -0.49 -8.86 2.58
C ILE A 80 -0.01 -9.52 1.30
N ILE A 81 -0.59 -10.67 0.95
CA ILE A 81 -0.31 -11.39 -0.29
C ILE A 81 -1.60 -11.46 -1.10
N PHE A 82 -1.50 -11.12 -2.37
CA PHE A 82 -2.56 -11.18 -3.36
C PHE A 82 -2.21 -12.17 -4.47
N ASP A 83 -3.24 -12.75 -5.07
CA ASP A 83 -3.16 -13.46 -6.34
C ASP A 83 -2.93 -12.44 -7.45
N GLY A 84 -1.78 -12.53 -8.11
CA GLY A 84 -1.42 -11.60 -9.19
C GLY A 84 -1.97 -12.03 -10.56
N ARG A 85 -2.52 -13.23 -10.68
CA ARG A 85 -2.93 -13.79 -11.99
C ARG A 85 -4.15 -13.07 -12.53
N ASN A 86 -4.12 -12.78 -13.84
CA ASN A 86 -5.21 -12.12 -14.56
C ASN A 86 -5.63 -10.80 -13.89
N THR A 87 -4.64 -9.99 -13.48
CA THR A 87 -4.84 -8.66 -12.89
C THR A 87 -4.18 -7.60 -13.75
N THR A 88 -4.59 -6.35 -13.56
CA THR A 88 -3.90 -5.17 -14.05
C THR A 88 -3.15 -4.51 -12.90
N LEU A 89 -2.27 -3.54 -13.21
CA LEU A 89 -1.59 -2.71 -12.19
C LEU A 89 -2.57 -2.05 -11.19
N ARG A 90 -3.83 -1.86 -11.59
CA ARG A 90 -4.89 -1.25 -10.76
C ARG A 90 -5.77 -2.26 -10.04
N SER A 91 -5.89 -3.48 -10.54
CA SER A 91 -6.92 -4.43 -10.08
C SER A 91 -6.40 -5.60 -9.23
N TRP A 92 -5.08 -5.74 -9.05
CA TRP A 92 -4.54 -6.78 -8.17
C TRP A 92 -4.84 -6.55 -6.68
N PHE A 93 -5.03 -5.29 -6.30
CA PHE A 93 -5.34 -4.88 -4.94
C PHE A 93 -6.85 -4.87 -4.75
N SER A 94 -7.43 -6.06 -4.66
CA SER A 94 -8.88 -6.26 -4.50
C SER A 94 -9.17 -7.39 -3.53
N HIS A 95 -10.38 -7.42 -2.98
CA HIS A 95 -10.75 -8.42 -1.98
C HIS A 95 -10.76 -9.83 -2.58
N GLU A 96 -11.22 -9.98 -3.83
CA GLU A 96 -11.22 -11.28 -4.52
C GLU A 96 -9.82 -11.82 -4.84
N LYS A 97 -8.80 -10.97 -4.83
CA LYS A 97 -7.40 -11.37 -5.03
C LYS A 97 -6.68 -11.60 -3.71
N LEU A 98 -7.29 -11.40 -2.55
CA LEU A 98 -6.63 -11.58 -1.26
C LEU A 98 -6.29 -13.06 -1.00
N LYS A 99 -5.02 -13.37 -0.75
CA LYS A 99 -4.55 -14.71 -0.36
C LYS A 99 -4.18 -14.80 1.12
N ASN A 100 -3.53 -13.75 1.64
CA ASN A 100 -3.08 -13.72 3.03
C ASN A 100 -3.05 -12.29 3.55
N SER A 101 -3.36 -12.09 4.83
CA SER A 101 -3.23 -10.81 5.53
C SER A 101 -2.93 -11.04 7.02
N PRO A 102 -2.45 -10.04 7.77
CA PRO A 102 -2.22 -10.19 9.20
C PRO A 102 -3.51 -10.11 10.04
N TRP A 103 -4.65 -9.79 9.42
CA TRP A 103 -5.94 -9.61 10.09
C TRP A 103 -6.85 -10.81 9.87
N ASN A 104 -7.41 -11.34 10.95
CA ASN A 104 -8.19 -12.57 10.96
C ASN A 104 -9.56 -12.40 10.31
N ASP A 105 -10.09 -11.17 10.30
CA ASP A 105 -11.44 -10.87 9.84
C ASP A 105 -11.50 -10.34 8.39
N LEU A 106 -10.37 -9.95 7.79
CA LEU A 106 -10.37 -9.33 6.47
C LEU A 106 -10.83 -10.29 5.37
N ALA A 107 -10.40 -11.55 5.41
CA ALA A 107 -10.75 -12.53 4.38
C ALA A 107 -12.25 -12.87 4.36
N SER A 108 -12.90 -12.89 5.53
CA SER A 108 -14.32 -13.25 5.68
C SER A 108 -15.27 -12.05 5.75
N ALA A 109 -14.74 -10.82 5.82
CA ALA A 109 -15.56 -9.62 5.90
C ALA A 109 -16.36 -9.38 4.61
N THR A 110 -17.62 -9.00 4.76
CA THR A 110 -18.52 -8.66 3.65
C THR A 110 -18.55 -7.16 3.40
N GLY A 111 -18.65 -6.74 2.13
CA GLY A 111 -18.70 -5.32 1.76
C GLY A 111 -17.38 -4.56 1.90
N VAL A 112 -16.26 -5.28 1.99
CA VAL A 112 -14.93 -4.67 2.07
C VAL A 112 -14.59 -3.99 0.74
N HIS A 113 -14.11 -2.75 0.82
CA HIS A 113 -13.57 -2.04 -0.32
C HIS A 113 -12.04 -2.00 -0.23
N LEU A 114 -11.38 -2.57 -1.25
CA LEU A 114 -9.95 -2.46 -1.50
C LEU A 114 -9.75 -1.64 -2.77
N SER A 115 -8.99 -0.54 -2.71
CA SER A 115 -8.70 0.26 -3.90
C SER A 115 -7.38 1.02 -3.78
N ILE A 116 -6.58 0.95 -4.84
CA ILE A 116 -5.34 1.72 -4.97
C ILE A 116 -5.64 3.21 -5.11
N GLU A 117 -6.65 3.55 -5.94
CA GLU A 117 -7.16 4.91 -6.06
C GLU A 117 -7.79 5.40 -4.75
N GLY A 118 -8.44 4.46 -4.07
CA GLY A 118 -9.20 4.60 -2.84
C GLY A 118 -10.28 5.66 -2.91
N PHE A 119 -10.34 6.61 -1.98
CA PHE A 119 -11.47 7.52 -1.83
C PHE A 119 -11.09 9.00 -1.96
N ARG A 120 -11.86 9.72 -2.79
CA ARG A 120 -11.72 11.16 -3.09
C ARG A 120 -10.29 11.60 -3.44
N HIS A 121 -9.53 10.70 -4.04
CA HIS A 121 -8.13 10.92 -4.44
C HIS A 121 -7.18 11.28 -3.29
N VAL A 122 -7.54 10.95 -2.04
CA VAL A 122 -6.71 11.23 -0.86
C VAL A 122 -6.34 9.95 -0.12
N ARG A 123 -7.32 9.08 0.14
CA ARG A 123 -7.08 7.78 0.77
C ARG A 123 -6.64 6.80 -0.30
N ARG A 124 -5.35 6.49 -0.41
CA ARG A 124 -4.78 5.52 -1.36
C ARG A 124 -4.56 4.18 -0.69
N PHE A 125 -4.45 3.12 -1.49
CA PHE A 125 -4.28 1.74 -0.99
C PHE A 125 -5.19 1.46 0.21
N TYR A 126 -6.48 1.73 -0.01
CA TYR A 126 -7.48 1.83 1.05
C TYR A 126 -8.15 0.49 1.25
N ILE A 127 -8.09 -0.06 2.46
CA ILE A 127 -8.77 -1.29 2.90
C ILE A 127 -9.77 -0.92 4.00
N THR A 128 -11.05 -0.91 3.66
CA THR A 128 -12.09 -0.32 4.53
C THR A 128 -13.41 -1.08 4.48
N LEU A 129 -14.19 -0.95 5.56
CA LEU A 129 -15.64 -0.99 5.54
C LEU A 129 -16.10 0.46 5.66
N HIS A 130 -16.31 1.10 4.51
CA HIS A 130 -16.53 2.53 4.46
C HIS A 130 -17.76 2.94 5.28
N GLY A 131 -17.58 3.92 6.15
CA GLY A 131 -18.65 4.53 6.93
C GLY A 131 -18.48 6.05 7.02
N PHE A 132 -19.37 6.68 7.79
CA PHE A 132 -19.18 8.08 8.22
C PHE A 132 -18.03 8.17 9.23
N CYS A 133 -17.40 9.32 9.38
CA CYS A 133 -16.16 9.48 10.13
C CYS A 133 -16.15 8.81 11.52
N GLU A 134 -17.21 8.95 12.30
CA GLU A 134 -17.32 8.34 13.64
C GLU A 134 -17.32 6.81 13.63
N GLY A 135 -17.88 6.21 12.58
CA GLY A 135 -18.03 4.78 12.42
C GLY A 135 -17.17 4.20 11.31
N ASP A 136 -16.25 4.97 10.72
CA ASP A 136 -15.45 4.52 9.59
C ASP A 136 -14.43 3.50 10.08
N ARG A 137 -14.42 2.32 9.44
CA ARG A 137 -13.63 1.18 9.88
C ARG A 137 -12.69 0.73 8.78
N GLY A 138 -11.54 0.23 9.16
CA GLY A 138 -10.64 -0.35 8.17
C GLY A 138 -9.40 -0.97 8.77
N TRP A 139 -8.53 -1.36 7.84
CA TRP A 139 -7.31 -2.10 8.13
C TRP A 139 -6.06 -1.34 7.67
N LEU A 140 -6.14 -0.62 6.55
CA LEU A 140 -5.02 0.12 5.97
C LEU A 140 -5.53 1.33 5.18
N THR A 141 -4.84 2.47 5.32
CA THR A 141 -5.00 3.63 4.45
C THR A 141 -3.69 4.39 4.30
N ILE A 142 -3.41 4.88 3.10
CA ILE A 142 -2.28 5.77 2.82
C ILE A 142 -2.86 7.12 2.41
N ASN A 143 -2.83 8.10 3.30
CA ASN A 143 -3.44 9.40 3.04
C ASN A 143 -2.42 10.33 2.40
N GLU A 144 -2.74 10.93 1.27
CA GLU A 144 -1.89 11.92 0.58
C GLU A 144 -2.16 13.37 1.01
N GLY A 145 -3.17 13.58 1.85
CA GLY A 145 -3.56 14.90 2.36
C GLY A 145 -4.68 14.80 3.41
N PRO A 146 -5.10 15.94 4.00
CA PRO A 146 -6.29 15.99 4.83
C PRO A 146 -7.54 15.89 3.96
N LEU A 147 -8.67 15.50 4.55
CA LEU A 147 -9.96 15.50 3.88
C LEU A 147 -11.07 15.98 4.82
N HIS A 148 -11.87 15.09 5.42
CA HIS A 148 -13.03 15.49 6.23
C HIS A 148 -13.03 14.89 7.65
N CYS A 149 -12.52 13.68 7.81
CA CYS A 149 -12.48 12.98 9.08
C CYS A 149 -11.21 13.32 9.83
N GLN A 150 -11.34 13.53 11.15
CA GLN A 150 -10.21 13.88 12.02
C GLN A 150 -9.06 12.86 11.95
N PHE A 151 -9.35 11.57 11.78
CA PHE A 151 -8.31 10.55 11.64
C PHE A 151 -7.40 10.76 10.42
N GLU A 152 -7.80 11.59 9.44
CA GLU A 152 -7.03 11.87 8.23
C GLU A 152 -6.00 12.98 8.41
N GLU A 153 -6.13 13.77 9.47
CA GLU A 153 -5.18 14.83 9.82
C GLU A 153 -3.82 14.23 10.20
N SER A 154 -2.76 14.90 9.74
CA SER A 154 -1.37 14.53 10.02
C SER A 154 -0.47 15.73 9.80
N ASP A 155 0.62 15.78 10.57
CA ASP A 155 1.67 16.79 10.39
C ASP A 155 2.45 16.60 9.08
N HIS A 156 2.33 15.42 8.45
CA HIS A 156 3.04 15.10 7.23
C HIS A 156 2.23 14.17 6.30
N TYR A 157 2.49 14.29 5.00
CA TYR A 157 1.86 13.45 3.98
C TYR A 157 2.91 12.92 2.99
N PRO A 158 2.74 11.74 2.37
CA PRO A 158 1.68 10.79 2.69
C PRO A 158 1.87 10.23 4.11
N SER A 159 0.79 9.78 4.75
CA SER A 159 0.80 9.12 6.06
C SER A 159 0.17 7.74 5.95
N ILE A 160 0.86 6.72 6.44
CA ILE A 160 0.41 5.32 6.38
C ILE A 160 -0.19 4.95 7.73
N ARG A 161 -1.48 4.62 7.73
CA ARG A 161 -2.22 4.19 8.91
C ARG A 161 -2.68 2.76 8.75
N TYR A 162 -2.54 1.97 9.80
CA TYR A 162 -2.94 0.58 9.79
C TYR A 162 -3.53 0.15 11.13
N SER A 163 -4.33 -0.91 11.11
CA SER A 163 -4.75 -1.59 12.34
C SER A 163 -3.58 -2.42 12.88
N ASP A 164 -3.11 -2.08 14.06
CA ASP A 164 -2.13 -2.84 14.85
C ASP A 164 -2.76 -3.98 15.67
N THR A 165 -4.07 -4.17 15.53
CA THR A 165 -4.79 -5.31 16.10
C THR A 165 -4.87 -6.48 15.11
N LYS A 166 -5.46 -7.61 15.52
CA LYS A 166 -5.75 -8.75 14.62
C LYS A 166 -7.03 -8.58 13.79
N SER A 167 -7.65 -7.40 13.80
CA SER A 167 -8.95 -7.11 13.18
C SER A 167 -8.98 -5.70 12.57
N LYS A 168 -10.08 -5.28 11.95
CA LYS A 168 -10.31 -3.85 11.64
C LYS A 168 -10.39 -3.00 12.91
N VAL A 169 -10.02 -1.74 12.79
CA VAL A 169 -10.25 -0.71 13.83
C VAL A 169 -11.34 0.25 13.37
N ILE A 170 -11.96 0.94 14.33
CA ILE A 170 -12.65 2.21 14.07
C ILE A 170 -11.57 3.28 14.08
N TRP A 171 -11.40 4.02 12.98
CA TRP A 171 -10.26 4.94 12.84
C TRP A 171 -10.19 5.99 13.94
N ASN A 172 -11.34 6.52 14.36
CA ASN A 172 -11.40 7.50 15.45
C ASN A 172 -11.06 6.91 16.85
N ASN A 173 -11.12 5.59 17.01
CA ASN A 173 -10.79 4.93 18.28
C ASN A 173 -9.30 4.61 18.41
N GLY A 174 -8.53 4.71 17.32
CA GLY A 174 -7.09 4.47 17.32
C GLY A 174 -6.61 3.67 16.12
N TYR A 175 -5.37 3.95 15.73
CA TYR A 175 -4.62 3.28 14.67
C TYR A 175 -3.12 3.48 14.91
N ALA A 176 -2.30 2.66 14.25
CA ALA A 176 -0.86 2.83 14.25
C ALA A 176 -0.36 3.54 12.99
N LEU A 177 0.79 4.22 13.12
CA LEU A 177 1.48 4.92 12.02
C LEU A 177 2.72 4.16 11.58
N ALA A 178 2.89 4.01 10.27
CA ALA A 178 4.04 3.34 9.66
C ALA A 178 4.98 4.30 8.92
N ASP A 179 6.18 3.80 8.62
CA ASP A 179 7.28 4.58 8.07
C ASP A 179 7.48 4.39 6.56
N SER A 180 7.09 3.23 6.02
CA SER A 180 7.18 3.02 4.57
C SER A 180 6.28 1.88 4.11
N MET A 181 6.03 1.88 2.81
CA MET A 181 5.39 0.79 2.09
C MET A 181 6.37 0.25 1.04
N ALA A 182 6.31 -1.05 0.78
CA ALA A 182 6.94 -1.66 -0.39
C ALA A 182 6.01 -2.68 -1.05
N ILE A 183 6.13 -2.82 -2.37
CA ILE A 183 5.41 -3.81 -3.17
C ILE A 183 6.42 -4.67 -3.90
N PHE A 184 6.14 -5.97 -3.92
CA PHE A 184 6.91 -6.98 -4.60
C PHE A 184 6.00 -7.83 -5.48
N ILE A 185 6.54 -8.35 -6.58
CA ILE A 185 5.86 -9.34 -7.41
C ILE A 185 6.65 -10.65 -7.41
N ARG A 186 5.94 -11.78 -7.49
CA ARG A 186 6.52 -13.07 -7.84
C ARG A 186 6.05 -13.44 -9.24
N LEU A 187 6.98 -13.78 -10.12
CA LEU A 187 6.68 -14.30 -11.45
C LEU A 187 6.61 -15.82 -11.41
N ARG A 188 5.68 -16.39 -12.17
CA ARG A 188 5.60 -17.83 -12.39
C ARG A 188 6.87 -18.31 -13.09
N GLN A 189 7.49 -19.35 -12.58
CA GLN A 189 8.61 -20.00 -13.27
C GLN A 189 8.09 -20.68 -14.53
N GLN A 190 8.76 -20.47 -15.66
CA GLN A 190 8.54 -21.27 -16.86
C GLN A 190 9.32 -22.56 -16.67
N ASN A 191 8.59 -23.68 -16.58
CA ASN A 191 9.17 -25.02 -16.65
C ASN A 191 9.40 -25.41 -18.10
#